data_AF-A0A087TNE0-F1
#
_entry.id   AF-A0A087TNE0-F1
#
_cell.length_a   1.000
_cell.length_b   1.000
_cell.length_c   1.000
_cell.angle_alpha   90.00
_cell.angle_beta   90.00
_cell.angle_gamma   90.00
#
_symmetry.space_group_name_H-M   'P 1'
#
loop_
_entity.id
_entity.type
_entity.pdbx_description
1 polymer ?
#
loop_
_entity_poly.entity_id
_entity_poly.type
_entity_poly.pdbx_seq_one_letter_code
_entity_poly.pdbx_strand_id
1 'polypeptide(L)'
;MAPVFSKVAARNSAVIAASVGVVYWIATVRLGRGRRKAEVDEVACAYAQKEEKKERVQVDMKFFRQLREILKIIMPGVFTVEFAYVAMIAGTLVGRTLCDIWMIHNGTIIERAIITQDISLFRKSLEAFIFAMPLLSLVNNA
;
A
#
# COMPACT_ATOMS: atom_id res chain seq x y z
N MET A 1 -32.63 43.24 -43.26
CA MET A 1 -32.64 42.32 -42.12
C MET A 1 -31.76 41.13 -42.46
N ALA A 2 -30.68 40.90 -41.70
CA ALA A 2 -29.61 39.94 -41.98
C ALA A 2 -29.98 38.49 -41.61
N PRO A 3 -29.47 37.46 -42.31
CA PRO A 3 -29.92 36.09 -42.13
C PRO A 3 -29.26 35.43 -40.90
N VAL A 4 -30.10 35.04 -39.95
CA VAL A 4 -29.73 34.38 -38.68
C VAL A 4 -29.30 32.90 -38.88
N PHE A 5 -29.34 32.38 -40.11
CA PHE A 5 -29.07 30.98 -40.42
C PHE A 5 -27.58 30.57 -40.45
N SER A 6 -26.63 31.52 -40.51
CA SER A 6 -25.19 31.20 -40.59
C SER A 6 -24.59 30.71 -39.26
N LYS A 7 -25.16 31.08 -38.11
CA LYS A 7 -24.61 30.74 -36.78
C LYS A 7 -24.94 29.31 -36.34
N VAL A 8 -25.97 28.70 -36.91
CA VAL A 8 -26.39 27.32 -36.63
C VAL A 8 -25.70 26.32 -37.57
N ALA A 9 -25.54 26.68 -38.85
CA ALA A 9 -24.83 25.84 -39.82
C ALA A 9 -23.33 25.69 -39.47
N ALA A 10 -22.65 26.77 -39.05
CA ALA A 10 -21.25 26.73 -38.62
C ALA A 10 -21.03 25.87 -37.36
N ARG A 11 -22.04 25.75 -36.49
CA ARG A 11 -21.96 24.95 -35.26
C ARG A 11 -22.08 23.45 -35.57
N ASN A 12 -22.94 23.07 -36.51
CA ASN A 12 -23.08 21.67 -36.91
C ASN A 12 -21.90 21.20 -37.79
N SER A 13 -21.33 22.05 -38.65
CA SER A 13 -20.14 21.69 -39.44
C SER A 13 -18.90 21.48 -38.56
N ALA A 14 -18.74 22.27 -37.50
CA ALA A 14 -17.66 22.10 -36.53
C ALA A 14 -17.79 20.79 -35.73
N VAL A 15 -19.01 20.43 -35.33
CA VAL A 15 -19.29 19.16 -34.64
C VAL A 15 -19.05 17.96 -35.55
N ILE A 16 -19.40 18.05 -36.83
CA ILE A 16 -19.15 16.99 -37.81
C ILE A 16 -17.64 16.82 -38.03
N ALA A 17 -16.89 17.91 -38.25
CA ALA A 17 -15.43 17.87 -38.40
C ALA A 17 -14.74 17.31 -37.15
N ALA A 18 -15.18 17.69 -35.95
CA ALA A 18 -14.67 17.15 -34.69
C ALA A 18 -14.95 15.65 -34.55
N SER A 19 -16.16 15.20 -34.90
CA SER A 19 -16.54 13.79 -34.80
C SER A 19 -15.72 12.88 -35.74
N VAL A 20 -15.46 13.32 -36.97
CA VAL A 20 -14.62 12.59 -37.94
C VAL A 20 -13.16 12.52 -37.47
N GLY A 21 -12.61 13.62 -36.93
CA GLY A 21 -11.25 13.64 -36.39
C GLY A 21 -11.08 12.68 -35.20
N VAL A 22 -12.07 12.63 -34.29
CA VAL A 22 -12.05 11.71 -33.14
C VAL A 22 -12.15 10.25 -33.59
N VAL A 23 -12.99 9.93 -34.56
CA VAL A 23 -13.11 8.56 -35.10
C VAL A 23 -11.83 8.13 -35.80
N TYR A 24 -11.22 9.02 -36.59
CA TYR A 24 -9.93 8.75 -37.24
C TYR A 24 -8.82 8.51 -36.22
N TRP A 25 -8.74 9.33 -35.17
CA TRP A 25 -7.77 9.16 -34.07
C TRP A 25 -7.96 7.84 -33.31
N ILE A 26 -9.20 7.47 -33.01
CA ILE A 26 -9.50 6.20 -32.32
C ILE A 26 -9.13 5.00 -33.21
N ALA A 27 -9.36 5.08 -34.52
CA ALA A 27 -9.01 4.02 -35.46
C ALA A 27 -7.48 3.84 -35.56
N THR A 28 -6.70 4.91 -35.67
CA THR A 28 -5.23 4.84 -35.75
C THR A 28 -4.62 4.32 -34.46
N VAL A 29 -5.13 4.74 -33.29
CA VAL A 29 -4.68 4.24 -31.98
C VAL A 29 -5.05 2.77 -31.76
N ARG A 30 -6.22 2.31 -32.23
CA ARG A 30 -6.61 0.90 -32.12
C ARG A 30 -5.81 -0.01 -33.05
N LEU A 31 -5.51 0.41 -34.28
CA LEU A 31 -4.65 -0.37 -35.18
C LEU A 31 -3.22 -0.52 -34.62
N GLY A 32 -2.66 0.54 -34.01
CA GLY A 32 -1.36 0.48 -33.36
C GLY A 32 -1.32 -0.43 -32.12
N ARG A 33 -2.41 -0.46 -31.34
CA ARG A 33 -2.55 -1.34 -30.16
C ARG A 33 -2.72 -2.82 -30.52
N GLY A 34 -3.35 -3.14 -31.66
CA GLY A 34 -3.51 -4.52 -32.14
C GLY A 34 -2.17 -5.20 -32.44
N ARG A 35 -1.26 -4.48 -33.12
CA ARG A 35 0.10 -4.99 -33.40
C ARG A 35 0.95 -5.18 -32.14
N ARG A 36 0.87 -4.24 -31.17
CA ARG A 36 1.57 -4.37 -29.88
C ARG A 36 1.05 -5.53 -29.03
N LYS A 37 -0.26 -5.84 -29.08
CA LYS A 37 -0.80 -7.01 -28.37
C LYS A 37 -0.30 -8.33 -28.96
N ALA A 38 -0.20 -8.44 -30.29
CA ALA A 38 0.29 -9.66 -30.94
C ALA A 38 1.76 -9.96 -30.60
N GLU A 39 2.63 -8.95 -30.62
CA GLU A 39 4.05 -9.10 -30.27
C GLU A 39 4.26 -9.44 -28.78
N VAL A 40 3.46 -8.85 -27.89
CA VAL A 40 3.55 -9.13 -26.43
C VAL A 40 2.99 -10.52 -26.09
N ASP A 41 1.99 -11.03 -26.81
CA ASP A 41 1.40 -12.35 -26.59
C ASP A 41 2.35 -13.49 -27.01
N GLU A 42 3.02 -13.34 -28.16
CA GLU A 42 4.04 -14.30 -28.62
C GLU A 42 5.25 -14.38 -27.68
N VAL A 43 5.71 -13.21 -27.20
CA VAL A 43 6.82 -13.12 -26.25
C VAL A 43 6.39 -13.66 -24.87
N ALA A 44 5.16 -13.42 -24.42
CA ALA A 44 4.63 -13.97 -23.17
C ALA A 44 4.47 -15.50 -23.21
N CYS A 45 4.07 -16.07 -24.35
CA CYS A 45 3.97 -17.52 -24.54
C CYS A 45 5.35 -18.22 -24.48
N ALA A 46 6.42 -17.56 -24.95
CA ALA A 46 7.78 -18.11 -24.90
C ALA A 46 8.37 -18.14 -23.46
N TYR A 47 8.01 -17.17 -22.61
CA TYR A 47 8.44 -17.17 -21.20
C TYR A 47 7.58 -18.09 -20.31
N ALA A 48 6.31 -18.32 -20.65
CA ALA A 48 5.40 -19.18 -19.89
C ALA A 48 5.80 -20.67 -19.92
N GLN A 49 6.58 -21.13 -20.89
CA GLN A 49 7.03 -22.53 -20.96
C GLN A 49 8.23 -22.84 -20.04
N LYS A 50 8.94 -21.82 -19.54
CA LYS A 50 10.19 -22.00 -18.79
C LYS A 50 10.05 -21.86 -17.27
N GLU A 51 8.91 -21.36 -16.79
CA GLU A 51 8.57 -21.44 -15.37
C GLU A 51 7.83 -22.75 -15.11
N GLU A 52 8.59 -23.75 -14.68
CA GLU A 52 8.07 -24.92 -13.98
C GLU A 52 6.94 -24.47 -13.06
N LYS A 53 5.81 -25.17 -13.20
CA LYS A 53 4.61 -25.06 -12.38
C LYS A 53 5.02 -25.10 -10.91
N LYS A 54 5.37 -23.94 -10.32
CA LYS A 54 5.24 -23.73 -8.89
C LYS A 54 3.78 -24.02 -8.64
N GLU A 55 3.53 -25.15 -8.00
CA GLU A 55 2.25 -25.54 -7.46
C GLU A 55 1.87 -24.42 -6.49
N ARG A 56 1.25 -23.38 -7.05
CA ARG A 56 0.58 -22.37 -6.26
C ARG A 56 -0.51 -23.17 -5.59
N VAL A 57 -0.33 -23.47 -4.31
CA VAL A 57 -1.37 -24.01 -3.45
C VAL A 57 -2.56 -23.07 -3.64
N GLN A 58 -3.49 -23.48 -4.51
CA GLN A 58 -4.67 -22.72 -4.82
C GLN A 58 -5.55 -22.86 -3.59
N VAL A 59 -5.36 -21.93 -2.66
CA VAL A 59 -6.26 -21.77 -1.52
C VAL A 59 -7.64 -21.50 -2.09
N ASP A 60 -8.52 -22.51 -1.96
CA ASP A 60 -9.88 -22.45 -2.47
C ASP A 60 -10.62 -21.25 -1.88
N MET A 61 -11.49 -20.63 -2.67
CA MET A 61 -12.39 -19.59 -2.15
C MET A 61 -13.27 -20.13 -1.00
N LYS A 62 -13.53 -21.44 -0.99
CA LYS A 62 -14.22 -22.14 0.11
C LYS A 62 -13.41 -22.11 1.41
N PHE A 63 -12.09 -22.26 1.34
CA PHE A 63 -11.20 -22.18 2.51
C PHE A 63 -11.26 -20.80 3.16
N PHE A 64 -11.18 -19.72 2.36
CA PHE A 64 -11.33 -18.36 2.90
C PHE A 64 -12.72 -18.09 3.47
N ARG A 65 -13.78 -18.67 2.89
CA ARG A 65 -15.14 -18.53 3.42
C ARG A 65 -15.26 -19.18 4.80
N GLN A 66 -14.74 -20.40 4.95
CA GLN A 66 -14.70 -21.12 6.23
C GLN A 66 -13.81 -20.40 7.25
N LEU A 67 -12.64 -19.92 6.83
CA LEU A 67 -11.74 -19.15 7.69
C LEU A 67 -12.41 -17.87 8.20
N ARG A 68 -13.14 -17.16 7.34
CA ARG A 68 -13.86 -15.95 7.73
C ARG A 68 -15.03 -16.25 8.67
N GLU A 69 -15.68 -17.40 8.52
CA GLU A 69 -16.75 -17.84 9.40
C GLU A 69 -16.22 -18.17 10.81
N ILE A 70 -15.10 -18.89 10.89
CA ILE A 70 -14.39 -19.15 12.15
C ILE A 70 -13.90 -17.84 12.79
N LEU A 71 -13.30 -16.95 11.99
CA LEU A 71 -12.84 -15.64 12.48
C LEU A 71 -14.00 -14.78 12.99
N LYS A 72 -15.19 -14.86 12.37
CA LYS A 72 -16.40 -14.16 12.81
C LYS A 72 -16.98 -14.72 14.11
N ILE A 73 -16.78 -16.00 14.40
CA ILE A 73 -17.16 -16.58 15.69
C ILE A 73 -16.22 -16.08 16.80
N ILE A 74 -14.92 -15.94 16.51
CA ILE A 74 -13.91 -15.49 17.48
C ILE A 74 -13.96 -13.97 17.69
N MET A 75 -14.16 -13.19 16.62
CA MET A 75 -14.37 -11.75 16.67
C MET A 75 -15.51 -11.36 15.71
N PRO A 76 -16.72 -11.06 16.21
CA PRO A 76 -17.93 -10.86 15.40
C PRO A 76 -17.86 -9.68 14.42
N GLY A 77 -16.96 -8.72 14.66
CA GLY A 77 -16.65 -7.67 13.69
C GLY A 77 -15.46 -6.81 14.10
N VAL A 78 -14.90 -6.08 13.14
CA VAL A 78 -13.77 -5.16 13.34
C VAL A 78 -14.16 -3.87 14.09
N PHE A 79 -15.46 -3.62 14.28
CA PHE A 79 -15.99 -2.45 15.01
C PHE A 79 -16.65 -2.83 16.33
N THR A 80 -16.43 -4.04 16.85
CA THR A 80 -16.95 -4.44 18.14
C THR A 80 -15.93 -4.17 19.25
N VAL A 81 -16.43 -4.05 20.49
CA VAL A 81 -15.58 -3.74 21.66
C VAL A 81 -14.55 -4.84 21.89
N GLU A 82 -14.89 -6.10 21.57
CA GLU A 82 -13.96 -7.23 21.67
C GLU A 82 -12.76 -7.08 20.73
N PHE A 83 -12.97 -6.61 19.50
CA PHE A 83 -11.88 -6.35 18.56
C PHE A 83 -10.97 -5.22 19.06
N ALA A 84 -11.54 -4.18 19.67
CA ALA A 84 -10.75 -3.10 20.26
C ALA A 84 -9.85 -3.61 21.41
N TYR A 85 -10.35 -4.51 22.26
CA TYR A 85 -9.53 -5.14 23.31
C TYR A 85 -8.38 -5.97 22.73
N VAL A 86 -8.67 -6.83 21.75
CA VAL A 86 -7.64 -7.66 21.11
C VAL A 86 -6.61 -6.78 20.38
N ALA A 87 -7.06 -5.74 19.69
CA ALA A 87 -6.19 -4.79 19.02
C ALA A 87 -5.32 -3.99 20.01
N MET A 88 -5.86 -3.59 21.16
CA MET A 88 -5.09 -2.91 22.21
C MET A 88 -4.02 -3.84 22.80
N ILE A 89 -4.35 -5.10 23.09
CA ILE A 89 -3.39 -6.10 23.58
C ILE A 89 -2.28 -6.35 22.55
N ALA A 90 -2.64 -6.52 21.28
CA ALA A 90 -1.68 -6.68 20.19
C ALA A 90 -0.78 -5.44 20.05
N GLY A 91 -1.36 -4.24 20.18
CA GLY A 91 -0.62 -2.98 20.20
C GLY A 91 0.37 -2.89 21.34
N THR A 92 -0.02 -3.28 22.55
CA THR A 92 0.88 -3.35 23.72
C THR A 92 2.02 -4.34 23.48
N LEU A 93 1.73 -5.52 22.90
CA LEU A 93 2.74 -6.53 22.62
C LEU A 93 3.80 -6.05 21.62
N VAL A 94 3.36 -5.40 20.53
CA VAL A 94 4.27 -4.78 19.56
C VAL A 94 5.03 -3.61 20.18
N GLY A 95 4.35 -2.77 20.95
CA GLY A 95 4.96 -1.66 21.69
C GLY A 95 6.08 -2.14 22.61
N ARG A 96 5.89 -3.28 23.29
CA ARG A 96 6.91 -3.89 24.15
C ARG A 96 8.15 -4.29 23.37
N THR A 97 7.98 -4.95 22.23
CA THR A 97 9.10 -5.33 21.36
C THR A 97 9.87 -4.11 20.83
N LEU A 98 9.17 -3.04 20.43
CA LEU A 98 9.81 -1.81 19.94
C LEU A 98 10.53 -1.05 21.06
N CYS A 99 9.93 -0.98 22.24
CA CYS A 99 10.49 -0.43 23.47
C CYS A 99 11.81 -1.14 23.84
N ASP A 100 11.81 -2.48 23.82
CA ASP A 100 12.99 -3.29 24.14
C ASP A 100 14.13 -3.05 23.15
N ILE A 101 13.84 -3.03 21.84
CA ILE A 101 14.84 -2.75 20.79
C ILE A 101 15.39 -1.33 20.92
N TRP A 102 14.53 -0.36 21.16
CA TRP A 102 14.92 1.04 21.29
C TRP A 102 15.82 1.27 22.52
N MET A 103 15.49 0.63 23.64
CA MET A 103 16.30 0.67 24.87
C MET A 103 17.70 0.12 24.62
N ILE A 104 17.83 -1.02 23.93
CA ILE A 104 19.14 -1.60 23.59
C ILE A 104 19.93 -0.65 22.69
N HIS A 105 19.29 -0.09 21.66
CA HIS A 105 19.96 0.82 20.71
C HIS A 105 20.49 2.08 21.40
N ASN A 106 19.67 2.72 22.23
CA ASN A 106 20.08 3.91 22.96
C ASN A 106 21.13 3.59 24.04
N GLY A 107 21.05 2.43 24.69
CA GLY A 107 22.11 1.95 25.59
C GLY A 107 23.46 1.85 24.88
N THR A 108 23.49 1.23 23.70
CA THR A 108 24.72 1.13 22.89
C THR A 108 25.23 2.50 22.41
N ILE A 109 24.35 3.43 22.05
CA ILE A 109 24.78 4.79 21.66
C ILE A 109 25.41 5.52 22.85
N ILE A 110 24.83 5.39 24.05
CA ILE A 110 25.36 5.96 25.27
C ILE A 110 26.74 5.36 25.58
N GLU A 111 26.90 4.04 25.51
CA GLU A 111 28.19 3.35 25.70
C GLU A 111 29.25 3.84 24.70
N ARG A 112 28.90 3.97 23.42
CA ARG A 112 29.81 4.48 22.39
C ARG A 112 30.18 5.93 22.60
N ALA A 113 29.25 6.77 23.04
CA ALA A 113 29.51 8.17 23.36
C ALA A 113 30.48 8.32 24.54
N ILE A 114 30.37 7.44 25.54
CA ILE A 114 31.31 7.38 26.67
C ILE A 114 32.71 7.00 26.17
N ILE A 115 32.83 5.94 25.35
CA ILE A 115 34.13 5.49 24.81
C ILE A 115 34.78 6.57 23.93
N THR A 116 33.98 7.26 23.12
CA THR A 116 34.45 8.32 22.21
C THR A 116 34.66 9.67 22.93
N GLN A 117 34.34 9.75 24.23
CA GLN A 117 34.38 10.98 25.04
C GLN A 117 33.55 12.15 24.46
N ASP A 118 32.48 11.87 23.73
CA ASP A 118 31.58 12.90 23.19
C ASP A 118 30.43 13.17 24.17
N ILE A 119 30.65 14.13 25.05
CA ILE A 119 29.70 14.56 26.10
C ILE A 119 28.41 15.16 25.50
N SER A 120 28.50 15.74 24.30
CA SER A 120 27.35 16.38 23.66
C SER A 120 26.33 15.35 23.16
N LEU A 121 26.82 14.24 22.61
CA LEU A 121 26.01 13.12 22.14
C LEU A 121 25.47 12.30 23.33
N PHE A 122 26.27 12.15 24.37
CA PHE A 122 25.87 11.50 25.62
C PHE A 122 24.67 12.19 26.27
N ARG A 123 24.72 13.52 26.45
CA ARG A 123 23.65 14.27 27.12
C ARG A 123 22.31 14.20 26.37
N LYS A 124 22.33 14.32 25.04
CA LYS A 124 21.13 14.19 24.20
C LYS A 124 20.52 12.79 24.27
N SER A 125 21.37 11.75 24.25
CA SER A 125 20.92 10.36 24.31
C SER A 125 20.34 10.01 25.69
N LEU A 126 20.93 10.56 26.75
CA LEU A 126 20.46 10.38 28.13
C LEU A 126 19.14 11.11 28.39
N GLU A 127 18.97 12.33 27.88
CA GLU A 127 17.69 13.04 27.94
C GLU A 127 16.59 12.27 27.20
N ALA A 128 16.86 11.81 25.98
CA ALA A 128 15.92 10.98 25.23
C ALA A 128 15.54 9.71 26.00
N PHE A 129 16.51 9.07 26.65
CA PHE A 129 16.29 7.88 27.48
C PHE A 129 15.40 8.17 28.71
N ILE A 130 15.62 9.29 29.41
CA ILE A 130 14.77 9.72 30.54
C ILE A 130 13.33 10.03 30.06
N PHE A 131 13.16 10.70 28.93
CA PHE A 131 11.82 11.00 28.39
C PHE A 131 11.08 9.75 27.91
N ALA A 132 11.80 8.72 27.46
CA ALA A 132 11.20 7.47 27.06
C ALA A 132 10.86 6.55 28.25
N MET A 133 11.59 6.62 29.38
CA MET A 133 11.36 5.77 30.56
C MET A 133 9.90 5.64 31.01
N PRO A 134 9.08 6.72 31.07
CA PRO A 134 7.65 6.62 31.41
C PRO A 134 6.84 5.80 30.39
N LEU A 135 7.17 5.93 29.09
CA LEU A 135 6.57 5.10 28.04
C LEU A 135 6.99 3.64 28.18
N LEU A 136 8.26 3.37 28.51
CA LEU A 136 8.73 2.00 28.77
C LEU A 136 8.01 1.38 29.96
N SER A 137 7.80 2.12 31.07
CA SER A 137 7.10 1.60 32.24
C SER A 137 5.62 1.36 31.99
N LEU A 138 4.97 2.19 31.17
CA LEU A 138 3.55 2.01 30.79
C LEU A 138 3.35 0.77 29.92
N VAL A 139 4.26 0.51 28.99
CA VAL A 139 4.22 -0.67 28.12
C VAL A 139 4.63 -1.95 28.88
N ASN A 140 5.50 -1.83 29.87
CA ASN A 140 5.96 -2.95 30.68
C ASN A 140 4.99 -3.33 31.82
N ASN A 141 4.27 -2.38 32.41
CA ASN A 141 3.31 -2.62 33.51
C ASN A 141 1.87 -2.91 33.03
N ALA A 142 1.74 -3.51 31.84
CA ALA A 142 0.48 -3.94 31.24
C ALA A 142 0.42 -5.46 31.14
#